data_AF-A0A7C6VJP4-F1
#
_entry.id   AF-A0A7C6VJP4-F1
#
_cell.length_a   1.000
_cell.length_b   1.000
_cell.length_c   1.000
_cell.angle_alpha   90.00
_cell.angle_beta   90.00
_cell.angle_gamma   90.00
#
_symmetry.space_group_name_H-M   'P 1'
#
loop_
_entity.id
_entity.type
_entity.pdbx_description
1 polymer ?
#
loop_
_entity_poly.entity_id
_entity_poly.type
_entity_poly.pdbx_seq_one_letter_code
_entity_poly.pdbx_strand_id
1 'polypeptide(L)'
;MSRPLLIQVTQALGAVLAFDYPADAVLSRHFRDNRELGHRDRGFIAEAVYGVLRRLRWLRRLAGDEATPRMLLLAWFARGEGWPMRNFEGLSSATERDWVAAIKAAEPGELTLAERADLPDWLAERLLAQMDEAELLALAHGLNRAAPLDLRANLFKADRDTVLARLQADGIDAEAGRLSPQAIRLAGKPALQKHPLFLDGSFEVQDEGSQLLGLLVQPKRGELVVDFCAGAGGKTLQLGAMMRSTGRLYAFDVSEKRLAKLKPRMARAGLSNVHPVLIAHEADAKVKRLAGKADRVLVDAPCTGLGTLRRNPDLKWRQSPAAVEEMVAKQGAILAAAAKLVRPGGRLVYATCSLLAAENDGIVDAFLAAHPEFRPLSAQEVLDRQGVGLETGERLRLLPHVHDTDGFFAAVMERV
;
A
#
# COMPACT_ATOMS: atom_id res chain seq x y z
N MET A 1 -24.47 -1.97 17.79
CA MET A 1 -24.61 -0.92 16.77
C MET A 1 -25.94 -0.21 16.99
N SER A 2 -26.05 1.09 16.71
CA SER A 2 -27.32 1.83 16.78
C SER A 2 -27.91 2.06 15.38
N ARG A 3 -29.22 2.34 15.30
CA ARG A 3 -29.89 2.66 14.02
C ARG A 3 -29.30 3.90 13.33
N PRO A 4 -28.97 5.01 14.03
CA PRO A 4 -28.28 6.14 13.42
C PRO A 4 -26.92 5.76 12.83
N LEU A 5 -26.13 4.94 13.52
CA LEU A 5 -24.84 4.50 13.01
C LEU A 5 -24.98 3.64 11.75
N LEU A 6 -26.03 2.80 11.68
CA LEU A 6 -26.35 2.02 10.48
C LEU A 6 -26.69 2.93 9.28
N ILE A 7 -27.40 4.04 9.52
CA ILE A 7 -27.70 5.02 8.46
C ILE A 7 -26.41 5.66 7.94
N GLN A 8 -25.53 6.08 8.85
CA GLN A 8 -24.26 6.71 8.50
C GLN A 8 -23.34 5.79 7.68
N VAL A 9 -23.16 4.54 8.11
CA VAL A 9 -22.38 3.56 7.33
C VAL A 9 -23.04 3.23 5.98
N THR A 10 -24.38 3.21 5.91
CA THR A 10 -25.11 3.00 4.64
C THR A 10 -24.85 4.14 3.65
N GLN A 11 -24.92 5.39 4.12
CA GLN A 11 -24.65 6.56 3.28
C GLN A 11 -23.19 6.60 2.81
N ALA A 12 -22.25 6.34 3.72
CA ALA A 12 -20.82 6.26 3.40
C ALA A 12 -20.54 5.18 2.36
N LEU A 13 -21.09 3.96 2.54
CA LEU A 13 -20.94 2.89 1.55
C LEU A 13 -21.55 3.26 0.20
N GLY A 14 -22.75 3.85 0.19
CA GLY A 14 -23.41 4.28 -1.05
C GLY A 14 -22.55 5.25 -1.86
N ALA A 15 -21.95 6.25 -1.20
CA ALA A 15 -21.03 7.18 -1.86
C ALA A 15 -19.75 6.51 -2.36
N VAL A 16 -19.25 5.50 -1.64
CA VAL A 16 -18.04 4.75 -2.02
C VAL A 16 -18.29 3.82 -3.21
N LEU A 17 -19.46 3.19 -3.30
CA LEU A 17 -19.83 2.27 -4.38
C LEU A 17 -20.06 2.96 -5.74
N ALA A 18 -20.11 4.30 -5.78
CA ALA A 18 -20.06 5.06 -7.03
C ALA A 18 -18.68 4.98 -7.71
N PHE A 19 -17.62 4.69 -6.95
CA PHE A 19 -16.25 4.53 -7.44
C PHE A 19 -15.63 5.77 -8.15
N ASP A 20 -16.28 6.93 -8.09
CA ASP A 20 -15.78 8.20 -8.64
C ASP A 20 -14.46 8.66 -8.00
N TYR A 21 -14.29 8.38 -6.70
CA TYR A 21 -13.15 8.81 -5.89
C TYR A 21 -12.59 7.68 -5.04
N PRO A 22 -11.32 7.76 -4.61
CA PRO A 22 -10.75 6.82 -3.65
C PRO A 22 -11.60 6.70 -2.38
N ALA A 23 -11.81 5.46 -1.91
CA ALA A 23 -12.66 5.20 -0.74
C ALA A 23 -12.19 5.94 0.52
N ASP A 24 -10.88 6.06 0.75
CA ASP A 24 -10.32 6.82 1.88
C ASP A 24 -10.66 8.31 1.82
N ALA A 25 -10.68 8.90 0.62
CA ALA A 25 -11.05 10.29 0.40
C ALA A 25 -12.55 10.53 0.61
N VAL A 26 -13.40 9.60 0.15
CA VAL A 26 -14.86 9.64 0.38
C VAL A 26 -15.16 9.53 1.87
N LEU A 27 -14.58 8.54 2.57
CA LEU A 27 -14.75 8.37 4.02
C LEU A 27 -14.23 9.60 4.79
N SER A 28 -13.06 10.12 4.41
CA SER A 28 -12.49 11.33 5.03
C SER A 28 -13.41 12.54 4.87
N ARG A 29 -14.07 12.70 3.72
CA ARG A 29 -15.08 13.76 3.50
C ARG A 29 -16.31 13.50 4.37
N HIS A 30 -16.86 12.30 4.33
CA HIS A 30 -18.01 11.91 5.14
C HIS A 30 -17.79 12.18 6.64
N PHE A 31 -16.61 11.86 7.20
CA PHE A 31 -16.30 12.14 8.61
C PHE A 31 -16.06 13.63 8.92
N ARG A 32 -15.72 14.46 7.92
CA ARG A 32 -15.65 15.92 8.12
C ARG A 32 -17.03 16.55 8.13
N ASP A 33 -17.94 16.00 7.35
CA ASP A 33 -19.33 16.47 7.22
C ASP A 33 -20.19 16.00 8.41
N ASN A 34 -19.81 14.90 9.07
CA ASN A 34 -20.47 14.31 10.24
C ASN A 34 -19.54 14.34 11.47
N ARG A 35 -19.34 15.53 12.05
CA ARG A 35 -18.35 15.76 13.13
C ARG A 35 -18.71 15.11 14.45
N GLU A 36 -20.00 14.85 14.67
CA GLU A 36 -20.55 14.18 15.84
C GLU A 36 -20.11 12.71 15.96
N LEU A 37 -19.65 12.10 14.86
CA LEU A 37 -19.11 10.74 14.88
C LEU A 37 -17.82 10.69 15.70
N GLY A 38 -17.85 9.92 16.79
CA GLY A 38 -16.68 9.68 17.62
C GLY A 38 -15.65 8.77 16.95
N HIS A 39 -14.48 8.63 17.56
CA HIS A 39 -13.39 7.79 17.03
C HIS A 39 -13.84 6.33 16.79
N ARG A 40 -14.61 5.76 17.74
CA ARG A 40 -15.13 4.39 17.64
C ARG A 40 -16.08 4.23 16.45
N ASP A 41 -16.98 5.20 16.24
CA ASP A 41 -17.96 5.16 15.14
C ASP A 41 -17.27 5.28 13.78
N ARG A 42 -16.29 6.18 13.65
CA ARG A 42 -15.50 6.32 12.42
C ARG A 42 -14.74 5.05 12.08
N GLY A 43 -14.12 4.42 13.08
CA GLY A 43 -13.45 3.13 12.93
C GLY A 43 -14.42 2.04 12.47
N PHE A 44 -15.59 1.95 13.10
CA PHE A 44 -16.64 1.00 12.71
C PHE A 44 -17.12 1.21 11.27
N ILE A 45 -17.42 2.46 10.88
CA ILE A 45 -17.87 2.79 9.52
C ILE A 45 -16.79 2.40 8.50
N ALA A 46 -15.53 2.77 8.75
CA ALA A 46 -14.44 2.47 7.84
C ALA A 46 -14.22 0.94 7.67
N GLU A 47 -14.19 0.18 8.77
CA GLU A 47 -14.01 -1.28 8.70
C GLU A 47 -15.20 -1.97 8.00
N ALA A 48 -16.43 -1.55 8.27
CA ALA A 48 -17.60 -2.11 7.59
C ALA A 48 -17.59 -1.82 6.08
N VAL A 49 -17.27 -0.58 5.68
CA VAL A 49 -17.16 -0.19 4.26
C VAL A 49 -16.06 -0.97 3.56
N TYR A 50 -14.86 -1.05 4.16
CA TYR A 50 -13.76 -1.80 3.58
C TYR A 50 -14.01 -3.31 3.57
N GLY A 51 -14.70 -3.86 4.57
CA GLY A 51 -15.15 -5.25 4.59
C GLY A 51 -16.06 -5.58 3.41
N VAL A 52 -17.08 -4.74 3.17
CA VAL A 52 -17.95 -4.85 2.00
C VAL A 52 -17.16 -4.76 0.70
N LEU A 53 -16.26 -3.77 0.55
CA LEU A 53 -15.48 -3.60 -0.68
C LEU A 53 -14.56 -4.79 -0.99
N ARG A 54 -13.94 -5.39 0.03
CA ARG A 54 -13.09 -6.59 -0.14
C ARG A 54 -13.90 -7.75 -0.67
N ARG A 55 -15.14 -7.93 -0.18
CA ARG A 55 -16.01 -9.07 -0.49
C ARG A 55 -17.21 -8.70 -1.37
N LEU A 56 -17.10 -7.63 -2.15
CA LEU A 56 -18.23 -7.01 -2.84
C LEU A 56 -18.87 -7.96 -3.86
N ARG A 57 -18.05 -8.72 -4.60
CA ARG A 57 -18.54 -9.61 -5.66
C ARG A 57 -19.28 -10.78 -5.04
N TRP A 58 -18.71 -11.41 -4.02
CA TRP A 58 -19.38 -12.46 -3.25
C TRP A 58 -20.67 -11.96 -2.58
N LEU A 59 -20.67 -10.75 -2.01
CA LEU A 59 -21.88 -10.17 -1.42
C LEU A 59 -22.98 -9.94 -2.46
N ARG A 60 -22.64 -9.50 -3.68
CA ARG A 60 -23.61 -9.36 -4.78
C ARG A 60 -24.16 -10.71 -5.23
N ARG A 61 -23.35 -11.77 -5.26
CA ARG A 61 -23.83 -13.13 -5.55
C ARG A 61 -24.83 -13.64 -4.51
N LEU A 62 -24.66 -13.28 -3.24
CA LEU A 62 -25.60 -13.64 -2.19
C LEU A 62 -26.86 -12.76 -2.18
N ALA A 63 -26.67 -11.44 -2.28
CA ALA A 63 -27.73 -10.45 -2.07
C ALA A 63 -28.49 -10.07 -3.36
N GLY A 64 -27.98 -10.47 -4.53
CA GLY A 64 -28.41 -10.00 -5.85
C GLY A 64 -27.58 -8.82 -6.35
N ASP A 65 -27.42 -8.70 -7.68
CA ASP A 65 -26.62 -7.64 -8.30
C ASP A 65 -27.18 -6.23 -8.06
N GLU A 66 -28.51 -6.14 -7.90
CA GLU A 66 -29.26 -4.91 -7.59
C GLU A 66 -29.33 -4.62 -6.07
N ALA A 67 -28.55 -5.32 -5.24
CA ALA A 67 -28.55 -5.12 -3.80
C ALA A 67 -28.14 -3.68 -3.43
N THR A 68 -29.00 -3.01 -2.68
CA THR A 68 -28.73 -1.66 -2.18
C THR A 68 -27.54 -1.66 -1.20
N PRO A 69 -26.88 -0.50 -0.96
CA PRO A 69 -25.80 -0.41 0.04
C PRO A 69 -26.22 -0.94 1.42
N ARG A 70 -27.48 -0.72 1.81
CA ARG A 70 -28.04 -1.24 3.07
C ARG A 70 -28.09 -2.76 3.08
N MET A 71 -28.56 -3.39 1.99
CA MET A 71 -28.60 -4.84 1.85
C MET A 71 -27.19 -5.44 1.89
N LEU A 72 -26.22 -4.84 1.18
CA LEU A 72 -24.83 -5.29 1.19
C LEU A 72 -24.22 -5.23 2.60
N LEU A 73 -24.51 -4.18 3.38
CA LEU A 73 -24.06 -4.09 4.78
C LEU A 73 -24.70 -5.14 5.67
N LEU A 74 -26.01 -5.34 5.55
CA LEU A 74 -26.71 -6.37 6.33
C LEU A 74 -26.18 -7.78 5.99
N ALA A 75 -25.94 -8.06 4.71
CA ALA A 75 -25.30 -9.30 4.27
C ALA A 75 -23.87 -9.43 4.80
N TRP A 76 -23.07 -8.36 4.76
CA TRP A 76 -21.73 -8.33 5.33
C TRP A 76 -21.73 -8.60 6.83
N PHE A 77 -22.61 -7.97 7.60
CA PHE A 77 -22.72 -8.22 9.04
C PHE A 77 -23.17 -9.66 9.32
N ALA A 78 -24.09 -10.20 8.53
CA ALA A 78 -24.61 -11.55 8.74
C ALA A 78 -23.61 -12.66 8.38
N ARG A 79 -22.91 -12.51 7.25
CA ARG A 79 -22.06 -13.56 6.66
C ARG A 79 -20.56 -13.28 6.76
N GLY A 80 -20.15 -12.02 6.64
CA GLY A 80 -18.74 -11.62 6.76
C GLY A 80 -18.29 -11.54 8.22
N GLU A 81 -19.01 -10.78 9.03
CA GLU A 81 -18.75 -10.62 10.48
C GLU A 81 -19.42 -11.72 11.33
N GLY A 82 -20.30 -12.53 10.74
CA GLY A 82 -20.96 -13.64 11.42
C GLY A 82 -21.95 -13.24 12.52
N TRP A 83 -22.52 -12.03 12.47
CA TRP A 83 -23.40 -11.54 13.52
C TRP A 83 -24.61 -12.46 13.75
N PRO A 84 -24.97 -12.76 15.02
CA PRO A 84 -26.17 -13.52 15.34
C PRO A 84 -27.45 -12.71 15.05
N MET A 85 -28.58 -13.38 14.82
CA MET A 85 -29.84 -12.71 14.43
C MET A 85 -30.30 -11.63 15.43
N ARG A 86 -30.03 -11.83 16.73
CA ARG A 86 -30.31 -10.84 17.78
C ARG A 86 -29.68 -9.47 17.54
N ASN A 87 -28.54 -9.40 16.83
CA ASN A 87 -27.89 -8.13 16.54
C ASN A 87 -28.70 -7.28 15.56
N PHE A 88 -29.64 -7.87 14.81
CA PHE A 88 -30.49 -7.17 13.85
C PHE A 88 -31.82 -6.70 14.46
N GLU A 89 -32.14 -7.15 15.68
CA GLU A 89 -33.31 -6.67 16.43
C GLU A 89 -33.18 -5.16 16.70
N GLY A 90 -34.21 -4.40 16.31
CA GLY A 90 -34.21 -2.93 16.41
C GLY A 90 -33.33 -2.18 15.39
N LEU A 91 -32.53 -2.89 14.57
CA LEU A 91 -31.72 -2.28 13.50
C LEU A 91 -32.36 -2.38 12.11
N SER A 92 -33.15 -3.42 11.90
CA SER A 92 -33.82 -3.71 10.63
C SER A 92 -35.32 -3.97 10.82
N SER A 93 -36.10 -3.83 9.75
CA SER A 93 -37.54 -4.16 9.74
C SER A 93 -37.77 -5.68 9.85
N ALA A 94 -39.02 -6.12 10.05
CA ALA A 94 -39.33 -7.56 10.04
C ALA A 94 -38.96 -8.21 8.70
N THR A 95 -39.36 -7.60 7.58
CA THR A 95 -39.02 -8.05 6.23
C THR A 95 -37.50 -8.13 6.00
N GLU A 96 -36.74 -7.13 6.49
CA GLU A 96 -35.29 -7.17 6.38
C GLU A 96 -34.67 -8.27 7.24
N ARG A 97 -35.22 -8.59 8.42
CA ARG A 97 -34.75 -9.70 9.24
C ARG A 97 -35.01 -11.05 8.58
N ASP A 98 -36.17 -11.24 7.96
CA ASP A 98 -36.49 -12.45 7.21
C ASP A 98 -35.53 -12.62 6.03
N TRP A 99 -35.25 -11.52 5.31
CA TRP A 99 -34.25 -11.50 4.25
C TRP A 99 -32.84 -11.82 4.77
N VAL A 100 -32.41 -11.22 5.89
CA VAL A 100 -31.10 -11.52 6.51
C VAL A 100 -31.01 -12.99 6.94
N ALA A 101 -32.08 -13.58 7.47
CA ALA A 101 -32.12 -14.99 7.83
C ALA A 101 -31.94 -15.88 6.58
N ALA A 102 -32.60 -15.55 5.48
CA ALA A 102 -32.43 -16.23 4.20
C ALA A 102 -30.98 -16.10 3.68
N ILE A 103 -30.41 -14.89 3.67
CA ILE A 103 -29.01 -14.66 3.28
C ILE A 103 -28.02 -15.43 4.17
N LYS A 104 -28.32 -15.55 5.46
CA LYS A 104 -27.47 -16.29 6.39
C LYS A 104 -27.41 -17.77 6.05
N ALA A 105 -28.50 -18.34 5.53
CA ALA A 105 -28.61 -19.73 5.11
C ALA A 105 -28.30 -19.99 3.63
N ALA A 106 -28.20 -18.94 2.80
CA ALA A 106 -28.00 -19.07 1.37
C ALA A 106 -26.61 -19.62 1.02
N GLU A 107 -26.51 -20.48 0.02
CA GLU A 107 -25.24 -20.82 -0.61
C GLU A 107 -25.11 -20.06 -1.94
N PRO A 108 -23.95 -19.46 -2.26
CA PRO A 108 -23.79 -18.59 -3.44
C PRO A 108 -23.83 -19.34 -4.78
N GLY A 109 -24.16 -20.64 -4.77
CA GLY A 109 -24.15 -21.51 -5.95
C GLY A 109 -22.75 -21.79 -6.47
N GLU A 110 -22.67 -22.25 -7.72
CA GLU A 110 -21.40 -22.38 -8.42
C GLU A 110 -20.84 -20.98 -8.73
N LEU A 111 -19.57 -20.78 -8.38
CA LEU A 111 -18.87 -19.51 -8.55
C LEU A 111 -17.72 -19.70 -9.52
N THR A 112 -17.59 -18.78 -10.47
CA THR A 112 -16.40 -18.65 -11.30
C THR A 112 -15.17 -18.35 -10.44
N LEU A 113 -13.98 -18.61 -10.98
CA LEU A 113 -12.72 -18.35 -10.29
C LEU A 113 -12.59 -16.88 -9.85
N ALA A 114 -12.96 -15.93 -10.71
CA ALA A 114 -12.91 -14.51 -10.39
C ALA A 114 -13.91 -14.11 -9.29
N GLU A 115 -15.08 -14.74 -9.24
CA GLU A 115 -16.05 -14.56 -8.14
C GLU A 115 -15.52 -15.11 -6.82
N ARG A 116 -14.92 -16.30 -6.83
CA ARG A 116 -14.29 -16.91 -5.64
C ARG A 116 -13.16 -16.03 -5.09
N ALA A 117 -12.43 -15.36 -5.99
CA ALA A 117 -11.35 -14.45 -5.66
C ALA A 117 -11.81 -13.02 -5.27
N ASP A 118 -13.09 -12.67 -5.44
CA ASP A 118 -13.59 -11.29 -5.37
C ASP A 118 -12.79 -10.30 -6.24
N LEU A 119 -12.35 -10.73 -7.43
CA LEU A 119 -11.64 -9.88 -8.38
C LEU A 119 -12.53 -9.59 -9.59
N PRO A 120 -12.33 -8.48 -10.32
CA PRO A 120 -12.85 -8.35 -11.67
C PRO A 120 -12.28 -9.41 -12.62
N ASP A 121 -13.05 -9.80 -13.64
CA ASP A 121 -12.65 -10.87 -14.58
C ASP A 121 -11.31 -10.58 -15.25
N TRP A 122 -11.13 -9.37 -15.79
CA TRP A 122 -9.89 -8.97 -16.46
C TRP A 122 -8.65 -9.08 -15.55
N LEU A 123 -8.82 -8.85 -14.24
CA LEU A 123 -7.72 -8.91 -13.28
C LEU A 123 -7.39 -10.35 -12.93
N ALA A 124 -8.42 -11.18 -12.72
CA ALA A 124 -8.24 -12.61 -12.50
C ALA A 124 -7.54 -13.27 -13.70
N GLU A 125 -7.96 -12.96 -14.93
CA GLU A 125 -7.33 -13.44 -16.16
C GLU A 125 -5.85 -13.04 -16.26
N ARG A 126 -5.52 -11.77 -15.99
CA ARG A 126 -4.11 -11.31 -16.02
C ARG A 126 -3.25 -11.93 -14.94
N LEU A 127 -3.81 -12.24 -13.78
CA LEU A 127 -3.07 -12.93 -12.71
C LEU A 127 -2.88 -14.41 -13.06
N LEU A 128 -3.88 -15.09 -13.64
CA LEU A 128 -3.77 -16.49 -14.08
C LEU A 128 -2.75 -16.73 -15.18
N ALA A 129 -2.43 -15.70 -15.96
CA ALA A 129 -1.31 -15.77 -16.90
C ALA A 129 0.06 -15.88 -16.21
N GLN A 130 0.15 -15.61 -14.90
CA GLN A 130 1.39 -15.56 -14.12
C GLN A 130 1.46 -16.62 -13.01
N MET A 131 0.32 -17.18 -12.60
CA MET A 131 0.20 -18.14 -11.50
C MET A 131 -0.97 -19.09 -11.74
N ASP A 132 -0.98 -20.23 -11.06
CA ASP A 132 -2.09 -21.19 -11.18
C ASP A 132 -3.34 -20.75 -10.38
N GLU A 133 -4.44 -21.51 -10.53
CA GLU A 133 -5.69 -21.19 -9.83
C GLU A 133 -5.58 -21.24 -8.31
N ALA A 134 -4.78 -22.16 -7.77
CA ALA A 134 -4.64 -22.35 -6.33
C ALA A 134 -3.88 -21.18 -5.71
N GLU A 135 -2.79 -20.74 -6.35
CA GLU A 135 -2.02 -19.57 -5.98
C GLU A 135 -2.84 -18.29 -6.11
N LEU A 136 -3.64 -18.14 -7.19
CA LEU A 136 -4.55 -16.99 -7.33
C LEU A 136 -5.54 -16.91 -6.17
N LEU A 137 -6.14 -18.04 -5.78
CA LEU A 137 -7.10 -18.06 -4.68
C LEU A 137 -6.43 -17.77 -3.33
N ALA A 138 -5.21 -18.25 -3.11
CA ALA A 138 -4.42 -17.92 -1.93
C ALA A 138 -4.09 -16.42 -1.88
N LEU A 139 -3.65 -15.85 -3.01
CA LEU A 139 -3.43 -14.41 -3.17
C LEU A 139 -4.69 -13.60 -2.90
N ALA A 140 -5.80 -13.98 -3.50
CA ALA A 140 -7.10 -13.35 -3.27
C ALA A 140 -7.50 -13.37 -1.80
N HIS A 141 -7.30 -14.50 -1.10
CA HIS A 141 -7.52 -14.58 0.33
C HIS A 141 -6.67 -13.55 1.10
N GLY A 142 -5.38 -13.43 0.77
CA GLY A 142 -4.48 -12.43 1.36
C GLY A 142 -4.85 -10.97 1.02
N LEU A 143 -5.44 -10.71 -0.14
CA LEU A 143 -5.91 -9.39 -0.56
C LEU A 143 -7.26 -9.01 0.07
N ASN A 144 -8.10 -10.00 0.38
CA ASN A 144 -9.44 -9.81 0.91
C ASN A 144 -9.50 -9.80 2.45
N ARG A 145 -8.36 -9.88 3.13
CA ARG A 145 -8.26 -9.66 4.58
C ARG A 145 -7.83 -8.23 4.93
N ALA A 146 -8.09 -7.80 6.16
CA ALA A 146 -7.58 -6.52 6.65
C ALA A 146 -6.05 -6.57 6.80
N ALA A 147 -5.37 -5.53 6.35
CA ALA A 147 -3.93 -5.42 6.51
C ALA A 147 -3.55 -5.11 7.97
N PRO A 148 -2.44 -5.69 8.49
CA PRO A 148 -1.87 -5.28 9.76
C PRO A 148 -1.36 -3.83 9.71
N LEU A 149 -1.16 -3.25 10.89
CA LEU A 149 -0.54 -1.94 11.03
C LEU A 149 0.94 -2.11 11.35
N ASP A 150 1.78 -1.82 10.35
CA ASP A 150 3.23 -1.86 10.50
C ASP A 150 3.80 -0.44 10.68
N LEU A 151 4.78 -0.36 11.56
CA LEU A 151 5.61 0.80 11.81
C LEU A 151 7.03 0.52 11.32
N ARG A 152 7.73 1.58 10.91
CA ARG A 152 9.17 1.57 10.68
C ARG A 152 9.84 2.40 11.76
N ALA A 153 10.67 1.77 12.58
CA ALA A 153 11.52 2.47 13.53
C ALA A 153 12.48 3.41 12.77
N ASN A 154 12.59 4.65 13.26
CA ASN A 154 13.54 5.61 12.74
C ASN A 154 14.91 5.36 13.36
N LEU A 155 15.72 4.51 12.72
CA LEU A 155 17.06 4.15 13.20
C LEU A 155 18.07 5.32 13.25
N PHE A 156 17.70 6.52 12.80
CA PHE A 156 18.48 7.72 13.08
C PHE A 156 18.27 8.24 14.51
N LYS A 157 17.08 8.01 15.10
CA LYS A 157 16.68 8.50 16.42
C LYS A 157 16.73 7.43 17.51
N ALA A 158 16.27 6.22 17.21
CA ALA A 158 16.17 5.15 18.18
C ALA A 158 16.28 3.77 17.52
N ASP A 159 16.80 2.81 18.26
CA ASP A 159 16.86 1.42 17.83
C ASP A 159 15.46 0.79 17.86
N ARG A 160 15.16 -0.13 16.93
CA ARG A 160 13.85 -0.79 16.82
C ARG A 160 13.39 -1.37 18.17
N ASP A 161 14.26 -2.10 18.85
CA ASP A 161 13.90 -2.82 20.07
C ASP A 161 13.59 -1.86 21.23
N THR A 162 14.21 -0.66 21.24
CA THR A 162 13.86 0.41 22.19
C THR A 162 12.47 0.96 21.92
N VAL A 163 12.14 1.21 20.65
CA VAL A 163 10.80 1.68 20.23
C VAL A 163 9.74 0.62 20.57
N LEU A 164 10.02 -0.66 20.28
CA LEU A 164 9.15 -1.78 20.58
C LEU A 164 8.87 -1.93 22.08
N ALA A 165 9.91 -1.98 22.91
CA ALA A 165 9.77 -2.10 24.36
C ALA A 165 8.95 -0.95 24.95
N ARG A 166 9.13 0.26 24.42
CA ARG A 166 8.34 1.41 24.86
C ARG A 166 6.87 1.32 24.46
N LEU A 167 6.56 0.90 23.23
CA LEU A 167 5.18 0.67 22.81
C LEU A 167 4.48 -0.38 23.70
N GLN A 168 5.18 -1.48 24.00
CA GLN A 168 4.68 -2.53 24.89
C GLN A 168 4.46 -2.02 26.32
N ALA A 169 5.38 -1.21 26.86
CA ALA A 169 5.22 -0.57 28.16
C ALA A 169 4.04 0.42 28.22
N ASP A 170 3.71 1.06 27.10
CA ASP A 170 2.54 1.94 26.94
C ASP A 170 1.24 1.12 26.70
N GLY A 171 1.28 -0.21 26.81
CA GLY A 171 0.14 -1.12 26.69
C GLY A 171 -0.30 -1.39 25.25
N ILE A 172 0.54 -1.08 24.27
CA ILE A 172 0.29 -1.39 22.86
C ILE A 172 0.82 -2.78 22.56
N ASP A 173 -0.08 -3.66 22.11
CA ASP A 173 0.29 -5.00 21.63
C ASP A 173 1.07 -4.87 20.31
N ALA A 174 2.37 -5.13 20.42
CA ALA A 174 3.36 -4.88 19.38
C ALA A 174 4.42 -5.99 19.38
N GLU A 175 4.87 -6.38 18.19
CA GLU A 175 5.92 -7.36 17.97
C GLU A 175 6.93 -6.84 16.94
N ALA A 176 8.14 -7.41 16.91
CA ALA A 176 9.08 -7.13 15.85
C ALA A 176 8.53 -7.67 14.51
N GLY A 177 8.70 -6.90 13.44
CA GLY A 177 8.37 -7.37 12.10
C GLY A 177 9.25 -8.55 11.68
N ARG A 178 8.72 -9.39 10.79
CA ARG A 178 9.34 -10.65 10.40
C ARG A 178 10.42 -10.49 9.34
N LEU A 179 10.27 -9.51 8.45
CA LEU A 179 11.08 -9.35 7.24
C LEU A 179 12.05 -8.17 7.35
N SER A 180 11.57 -7.00 7.79
CA SER A 180 12.40 -5.80 7.87
C SER A 180 13.03 -5.67 9.26
N PRO A 181 14.35 -5.43 9.37
CA PRO A 181 15.01 -5.17 10.64
C PRO A 181 14.57 -3.85 11.30
N GLN A 182 13.77 -3.04 10.59
CA GLN A 182 13.21 -1.77 11.08
C GLN A 182 11.74 -1.91 11.46
N ALA A 183 11.08 -3.02 11.16
CA ALA A 183 9.64 -3.15 11.29
C ALA A 183 9.21 -3.47 12.72
N ILE A 184 8.09 -2.86 13.12
CA ILE A 184 7.32 -3.22 14.31
C ILE A 184 5.89 -3.39 13.84
N ARG A 185 5.28 -4.54 14.15
CA ARG A 185 3.89 -4.84 13.81
C ARG A 185 3.02 -4.63 15.03
N LEU A 186 1.88 -3.98 14.85
CA LEU A 186 0.90 -3.77 15.91
C LEU A 186 -0.30 -4.69 15.72
N ALA A 187 -0.83 -5.22 16.83
CA ALA A 187 -2.15 -5.80 16.83
C ALA A 187 -3.21 -4.68 16.77
N GLY A 188 -4.17 -4.82 15.86
CA GLY A 188 -5.20 -3.81 15.64
C GLY A 188 -4.66 -2.50 15.06
N LYS A 189 -5.37 -1.40 15.31
CA LYS A 189 -5.09 -0.07 14.74
C LYS A 189 -5.22 1.04 15.80
N PRO A 190 -4.34 1.07 16.82
CA PRO A 190 -4.39 2.10 17.85
C PRO A 190 -4.16 3.51 17.28
N ALA A 191 -4.65 4.52 17.99
CA ALA A 191 -4.48 5.91 17.59
C ALA A 191 -3.06 6.41 17.91
N LEU A 192 -2.16 6.36 16.93
CA LEU A 192 -0.74 6.68 17.12
C LEU A 192 -0.40 8.17 16.95
N GLN A 193 -1.29 8.97 16.36
CA GLN A 193 -1.00 10.36 15.96
C GLN A 193 -0.61 11.28 17.12
N LYS A 194 -0.99 10.92 18.36
CA LYS A 194 -0.67 11.66 19.58
C LYS A 194 0.34 10.93 20.47
N HIS A 195 0.82 9.77 20.05
CA HIS A 195 1.77 8.98 20.83
C HIS A 195 3.11 9.73 20.94
N PRO A 196 3.78 9.78 22.10
CA PRO A 196 5.06 10.47 22.26
C PRO A 196 6.10 10.07 21.21
N LEU A 197 6.30 8.76 20.99
CA LEU A 197 7.21 8.22 19.97
C LEU A 197 6.84 8.57 18.51
N PHE A 198 5.57 8.88 18.24
CA PHE A 198 5.20 9.37 16.92
C PHE A 198 5.56 10.85 16.81
N LEU A 199 5.18 11.65 17.82
CA LEU A 199 5.40 13.09 17.87
C LEU A 199 6.89 13.46 17.85
N ASP A 200 7.74 12.65 18.50
CA ASP A 200 9.19 12.82 18.45
C ASP A 200 9.84 12.20 17.21
N GLY A 201 9.08 11.51 16.34
CA GLY A 201 9.60 10.91 15.11
C GLY A 201 10.46 9.66 15.29
N SER A 202 10.32 8.94 16.40
CA SER A 202 10.96 7.65 16.63
C SER A 202 10.45 6.54 15.70
N PHE A 203 9.26 6.70 15.10
CA PHE A 203 8.78 5.80 14.04
C PHE A 203 7.92 6.50 12.98
N GLU A 204 7.72 5.82 11.86
CA GLU A 204 6.75 6.16 10.81
C GLU A 204 5.78 4.99 10.56
N VAL A 205 4.52 5.27 10.21
CA VAL A 205 3.61 4.22 9.74
C VAL A 205 3.99 3.85 8.31
N GLN A 206 4.35 2.58 8.09
CA GLN A 206 4.74 2.07 6.78
C GLN A 206 4.66 0.54 6.75
N ASP A 207 3.98 0.00 5.74
CA ASP A 207 3.95 -1.44 5.45
C ASP A 207 5.36 -2.02 5.42
N GLU A 208 5.54 -3.17 6.07
CA GLU A 208 6.84 -3.84 6.18
C GLU A 208 7.48 -4.14 4.82
N GLY A 209 6.69 -4.51 3.81
CA GLY A 209 7.19 -4.76 2.47
C GLY A 209 7.75 -3.51 1.80
N SER A 210 7.12 -2.35 2.03
CA SER A 210 7.65 -1.07 1.54
C SER A 210 8.98 -0.68 2.21
N GLN A 211 9.30 -1.22 3.39
CA GLN A 211 10.57 -0.95 4.07
C GLN A 211 11.73 -1.67 3.37
N LEU A 212 11.49 -2.85 2.80
CA LEU A 212 12.52 -3.61 2.07
C LEU A 212 13.02 -2.84 0.83
N LEU A 213 12.16 -2.02 0.23
CA LEU A 213 12.52 -1.18 -0.91
C LEU A 213 13.63 -0.17 -0.58
N GLY A 214 13.60 0.43 0.62
CA GLY A 214 14.70 1.28 1.07
C GLY A 214 16.01 0.52 1.31
N LEU A 215 15.91 -0.72 1.77
CA LEU A 215 17.08 -1.60 1.95
C LEU A 215 17.73 -1.98 0.62
N LEU A 216 16.95 -2.17 -0.45
CA LEU A 216 17.49 -2.46 -1.79
C LEU A 216 18.33 -1.30 -2.35
N VAL A 217 17.97 -0.06 -2.00
CA VAL A 217 18.70 1.14 -2.43
C VAL A 217 20.11 1.20 -1.83
N GLN A 218 20.29 0.72 -0.59
CA GLN A 218 21.56 0.79 0.16
C GLN A 218 22.27 2.17 0.05
N PRO A 219 21.59 3.28 0.42
CA PRO A 219 22.23 4.58 0.45
C PRO A 219 23.30 4.65 1.54
N LYS A 220 24.44 5.28 1.24
CA LYS A 220 25.53 5.50 2.21
C LYS A 220 25.57 6.95 2.67
N ARG A 221 26.27 7.16 3.79
CA ARG A 221 26.54 8.50 4.30
C ARG A 221 27.34 9.31 3.28
N GLY A 222 26.99 10.59 3.11
CA GLY A 222 27.66 11.50 2.19
C GLY A 222 27.27 11.39 0.71
N GLU A 223 26.55 10.34 0.30
CA GLU A 223 26.14 10.14 -1.10
C GLU A 223 25.09 11.15 -1.58
N LEU A 224 25.00 11.31 -2.90
CA LEU A 224 23.88 11.94 -3.58
C LEU A 224 22.85 10.87 -3.94
N VAL A 225 21.69 10.94 -3.30
CA VAL A 225 20.59 10.01 -3.47
C VAL A 225 19.37 10.73 -4.04
N VAL A 226 18.62 10.07 -4.91
CA VAL A 226 17.39 10.61 -5.49
C VAL A 226 16.25 9.63 -5.24
N ASP A 227 15.16 10.11 -4.65
CA ASP A 227 13.84 9.46 -4.66
C ASP A 227 12.99 10.17 -5.72
N PHE A 228 12.80 9.53 -6.88
CA PHE A 228 12.29 10.18 -8.09
C PHE A 228 10.76 10.36 -8.08
N CYS A 229 10.05 9.60 -7.24
CA CYS A 229 8.60 9.61 -7.11
C CYS A 229 8.22 9.59 -5.62
N ALA A 230 8.72 10.56 -4.87
CA ALA A 230 8.76 10.55 -3.42
C ALA A 230 7.37 10.52 -2.74
N GLY A 231 6.33 11.04 -3.39
CA GLY A 231 4.99 11.10 -2.84
C GLY A 231 4.96 11.87 -1.51
N ALA A 232 4.38 11.25 -0.48
CA ALA A 232 4.37 11.80 0.87
C ALA A 232 5.68 11.52 1.65
N GLY A 233 6.67 10.91 1.00
CA GLY A 233 8.05 10.73 1.46
C GLY A 233 8.29 9.58 2.43
N GLY A 234 7.43 8.56 2.47
CA GLY A 234 7.64 7.39 3.35
C GLY A 234 9.01 6.76 3.15
N LYS A 235 9.37 6.45 1.89
CA LYS A 235 10.66 5.88 1.51
C LYS A 235 11.80 6.91 1.60
N THR A 236 11.56 8.16 1.20
CA THR A 236 12.51 9.26 1.38
C THR A 236 13.00 9.38 2.84
N LEU A 237 12.09 9.33 3.82
CA LEU A 237 12.45 9.40 5.24
C LEU A 237 13.29 8.20 5.68
N GLN A 238 13.04 7.02 5.10
CA GLN A 238 13.86 5.83 5.36
C GLN A 238 15.29 6.03 4.85
N LEU A 239 15.42 6.45 3.58
CA LEU A 239 16.71 6.68 2.95
C LEU A 239 17.50 7.76 3.72
N GLY A 240 16.85 8.87 4.09
CA GLY A 240 17.48 9.93 4.89
C GLY A 240 17.98 9.44 6.25
N ALA A 241 17.21 8.58 6.93
CA ALA A 241 17.62 7.97 8.19
C ALA A 241 18.80 7.00 8.03
N MET A 242 18.81 6.17 6.96
CA MET A 242 19.92 5.28 6.62
C MET A 242 21.21 6.06 6.29
N MET A 243 21.08 7.22 5.65
CA MET A 243 22.16 8.18 5.41
C MET A 243 22.57 8.96 6.67
N ARG A 244 21.91 8.72 7.82
CA ARG A 244 22.14 9.40 9.11
C ARG A 244 22.10 10.92 8.97
N SER A 245 21.16 11.42 8.16
CA SER A 245 21.02 12.84 7.83
C SER A 245 22.28 13.50 7.25
N THR A 246 23.09 12.76 6.49
CA THR A 246 24.29 13.28 5.78
C THR A 246 24.14 13.18 4.26
N GLY A 247 25.01 13.82 3.49
CA GLY A 247 24.94 13.81 2.02
C GLY A 247 23.80 14.69 1.49
N ARG A 248 23.26 14.34 0.32
CA ARG A 248 22.11 15.05 -0.29
C ARG A 248 21.07 14.04 -0.78
N LEU A 249 19.84 14.15 -0.27
CA LEU A 249 18.71 13.34 -0.72
C LEU A 249 17.68 14.24 -1.41
N TYR A 250 17.57 14.15 -2.74
CA TYR A 250 16.51 14.84 -3.48
C TYR A 250 15.25 14.00 -3.51
N ALA A 251 14.11 14.61 -3.16
CA ALA A 251 12.81 13.98 -3.20
C ALA A 251 11.95 14.68 -4.27
N PHE A 252 11.87 14.08 -5.46
CA PHE A 252 11.11 14.60 -6.57
C PHE A 252 9.66 14.12 -6.54
N ASP A 253 8.74 15.02 -6.88
CA ASP A 253 7.35 14.68 -7.19
C ASP A 253 6.74 15.78 -8.06
N VAL A 254 5.69 15.43 -8.82
CA VAL A 254 4.90 16.39 -9.61
C VAL A 254 3.78 17.03 -8.81
N SER A 255 3.46 16.48 -7.64
CA SER A 255 2.38 16.93 -6.77
C SER A 255 2.91 17.75 -5.61
N GLU A 256 2.69 19.06 -5.68
CA GLU A 256 2.99 19.98 -4.57
C GLU A 256 2.27 19.57 -3.28
N LYS A 257 1.00 19.14 -3.39
CA LYS A 257 0.20 18.66 -2.25
C LYS A 257 0.84 17.46 -1.54
N ARG A 258 1.49 16.55 -2.26
CA ARG A 258 2.19 15.40 -1.66
C ARG A 258 3.49 15.84 -0.99
N LEU A 259 4.30 16.67 -1.67
CA LEU A 259 5.54 17.22 -1.12
C LEU A 259 5.31 18.10 0.13
N ALA A 260 4.20 18.84 0.18
CA ALA A 260 3.83 19.63 1.35
C ALA A 260 3.64 18.77 2.60
N LYS A 261 3.19 17.50 2.45
CA LYS A 261 3.09 16.54 3.56
C LYS A 261 4.45 16.02 4.02
N LEU A 262 5.48 16.04 3.18
CA LEU A 262 6.82 15.56 3.54
C LEU A 262 7.53 16.53 4.50
N LYS A 263 7.42 17.85 4.30
CA LYS A 263 8.09 18.86 5.13
C LYS A 263 7.93 18.67 6.65
N PRO A 264 6.70 18.56 7.21
CA PRO A 264 6.52 18.34 8.65
C PRO A 264 7.02 16.96 9.10
N ARG A 265 6.96 15.93 8.24
CA ARG A 265 7.46 14.59 8.56
C ARG A 265 8.99 14.57 8.62
N MET A 266 9.67 15.27 7.71
CA MET A 266 11.12 15.47 7.71
C MET A 266 11.59 16.13 9.01
N ALA A 267 10.95 17.24 9.40
CA ALA A 267 11.27 17.94 10.63
C ALA A 267 11.11 17.03 11.86
N ARG A 268 10.00 16.29 11.92
CA ARG A 268 9.74 15.31 12.97
C ARG A 268 10.77 14.18 13.01
N ALA A 269 11.13 13.63 11.85
CA ALA A 269 12.15 12.60 11.72
C ALA A 269 13.57 13.10 12.06
N GLY A 270 13.78 14.43 12.16
CA GLY A 270 15.07 15.04 12.46
C GLY A 270 16.01 15.12 11.26
N LEU A 271 15.49 15.08 10.03
CA LEU A 271 16.31 15.02 8.82
C LEU A 271 16.52 16.42 8.23
N SER A 272 17.76 16.76 7.91
CA SER A 272 18.16 18.04 7.30
C SER A 272 18.77 17.88 5.91
N ASN A 273 19.15 16.66 5.52
CA ASN A 273 19.74 16.35 4.22
C ASN A 273 18.72 16.12 3.09
N VAL A 274 17.42 16.24 3.39
CA VAL A 274 16.33 15.98 2.44
C VAL A 274 15.91 17.28 1.76
N HIS A 275 15.86 17.26 0.44
CA HIS A 275 15.49 18.38 -0.41
C HIS A 275 14.23 18.00 -1.22
N PRO A 276 13.03 18.33 -0.73
CA PRO A 276 11.80 18.20 -1.50
C PRO A 276 11.83 19.14 -2.70
N VAL A 277 11.66 18.61 -3.91
CA VAL A 277 11.72 19.40 -5.15
C VAL A 277 10.54 19.07 -6.05
N LEU A 278 9.69 20.08 -6.26
CA LEU A 278 8.60 20.02 -7.24
C LEU A 278 9.18 20.06 -8.66
N ILE A 279 8.81 19.09 -9.48
CA ILE A 279 9.14 19.02 -10.92
C ILE A 279 7.85 19.07 -11.74
N ALA A 280 7.89 19.63 -12.94
CA ALA A 280 6.71 19.65 -13.81
C ALA A 280 6.42 18.27 -14.44
N HIS A 281 7.48 17.55 -14.80
CA HIS A 281 7.46 16.24 -15.43
C HIS A 281 8.86 15.60 -15.34
N GLU A 282 9.02 14.34 -15.77
CA GLU A 282 10.26 13.57 -15.68
C GLU A 282 11.43 14.19 -16.48
N ALA A 283 11.15 14.98 -17.52
CA ALA A 283 12.15 15.71 -18.31
C ALA A 283 12.46 17.15 -17.83
N ASP A 284 12.06 17.53 -16.61
CA ASP A 284 12.26 18.89 -16.05
C ASP A 284 13.75 19.29 -16.01
N ALA A 285 14.05 20.58 -16.21
CA ALA A 285 15.42 21.10 -16.18
C ALA A 285 16.14 20.82 -14.85
N LYS A 286 15.42 20.78 -13.72
CA LYS A 286 15.97 20.43 -12.40
C LYS A 286 16.47 18.99 -12.36
N VAL A 287 15.76 18.07 -13.01
CA VAL A 287 16.18 16.66 -13.18
C VAL A 287 17.44 16.61 -14.04
N LYS A 288 17.44 17.28 -15.20
CA LYS A 288 18.60 17.32 -16.12
C LYS A 288 19.89 17.80 -15.46
N ARG A 289 19.83 18.74 -14.51
CA ARG A 289 21.00 19.25 -13.77
C ARG A 289 21.70 18.19 -12.92
N LEU A 290 21.03 17.08 -12.60
CA LEU A 290 21.59 15.96 -11.83
C LEU A 290 22.07 14.79 -12.70
N ALA A 291 22.07 14.93 -14.03
CA ALA A 291 22.51 13.87 -14.94
C ALA A 291 23.91 13.33 -14.59
N GLY A 292 24.02 12.01 -14.42
CA GLY A 292 25.26 11.30 -14.11
C GLY A 292 25.88 11.62 -12.74
N LYS A 293 25.12 12.16 -11.78
CA LYS A 293 25.64 12.60 -10.46
C LYS A 293 25.16 11.76 -9.28
N ALA A 294 24.06 11.01 -9.42
CA ALA A 294 23.47 10.28 -8.31
C ALA A 294 24.16 8.93 -8.09
N ASP A 295 24.60 8.69 -6.86
CA ASP A 295 25.11 7.40 -6.40
C ASP A 295 24.00 6.35 -6.38
N ARG A 296 22.81 6.76 -5.92
CA ARG A 296 21.61 5.94 -5.78
C ARG A 296 20.38 6.66 -6.29
N VAL A 297 19.54 5.94 -7.02
CA VAL A 297 18.25 6.43 -7.48
C VAL A 297 17.18 5.39 -7.17
N LEU A 298 16.13 5.81 -6.47
CA LEU A 298 14.92 5.04 -6.25
C LEU A 298 13.81 5.58 -7.16
N VAL A 299 13.16 4.67 -7.87
CA VAL A 299 11.94 4.91 -8.65
C VAL A 299 10.84 4.05 -8.05
N ASP A 300 10.16 4.57 -7.03
CA ASP A 300 8.89 4.02 -6.53
C ASP A 300 7.76 4.50 -7.45
N ALA A 301 7.61 3.84 -8.58
CA ALA A 301 6.86 4.37 -9.71
C ALA A 301 5.36 4.48 -9.40
N PRO A 302 4.66 5.51 -9.91
CA PRO A 302 3.20 5.51 -9.92
C PRO A 302 2.70 4.27 -10.66
N CYS A 303 1.83 3.50 -10.04
CA CYS A 303 1.29 2.25 -10.58
C CYS A 303 -0.20 2.11 -10.26
N THR A 304 -0.79 1.02 -10.72
CA THR A 304 -2.20 0.70 -10.46
C THR A 304 -2.53 0.48 -8.97
N GLY A 305 -1.52 0.15 -8.16
CA GLY A 305 -1.67 -0.09 -6.72
C GLY A 305 -2.38 -1.39 -6.35
N LEU A 306 -2.52 -2.33 -7.31
CA LEU A 306 -3.22 -3.61 -7.15
C LEU A 306 -2.58 -4.55 -6.11
N GLY A 307 -1.35 -4.29 -5.67
CA GLY A 307 -0.74 -4.99 -4.54
C GLY A 307 -1.30 -4.54 -3.18
N THR A 308 -1.96 -3.39 -3.11
CA THR A 308 -2.42 -2.78 -1.84
C THR A 308 -3.90 -3.03 -1.54
N LEU A 309 -4.57 -3.98 -2.22
CA LEU A 309 -6.03 -4.16 -2.14
C LEU A 309 -6.52 -4.50 -0.72
N ARG A 310 -5.69 -5.08 0.13
CA ARG A 310 -6.02 -5.29 1.56
C ARG A 310 -6.19 -3.98 2.34
N ARG A 311 -5.57 -2.89 1.88
CA ARG A 311 -5.68 -1.52 2.41
C ARG A 311 -6.66 -0.66 1.62
N ASN A 312 -6.63 -0.77 0.29
CA ASN A 312 -7.43 0.03 -0.64
C ASN A 312 -8.25 -0.89 -1.57
N PRO A 313 -9.28 -1.57 -1.05
CA PRO A 313 -10.02 -2.59 -1.80
C PRO A 313 -10.89 -2.01 -2.93
N ASP A 314 -11.10 -0.70 -2.98
CA ASP A 314 -11.79 -0.03 -4.09
C ASP A 314 -10.96 -0.01 -5.37
N LEU A 315 -9.62 -0.10 -5.28
CA LEU A 315 -8.74 -0.01 -6.45
C LEU A 315 -9.05 -1.08 -7.49
N LYS A 316 -9.36 -2.33 -7.09
CA LYS A 316 -9.69 -3.39 -8.06
C LYS A 316 -10.95 -3.06 -8.88
N TRP A 317 -11.87 -2.25 -8.36
CA TRP A 317 -13.09 -1.83 -9.06
C TRP A 317 -12.92 -0.53 -9.86
N ARG A 318 -11.96 0.30 -9.47
CA ARG A 318 -11.66 1.59 -10.10
C ARG A 318 -10.63 1.50 -11.23
N GLN A 319 -9.85 0.42 -11.28
CA GLN A 319 -8.87 0.20 -12.33
C GLN A 319 -9.49 -0.50 -13.54
N SER A 320 -8.88 -0.26 -14.70
CA SER A 320 -9.25 -0.87 -15.97
C SER A 320 -8.00 -1.34 -16.74
N PRO A 321 -8.14 -2.26 -17.72
CA PRO A 321 -7.04 -2.64 -18.60
C PRO A 321 -6.34 -1.45 -19.27
N ALA A 322 -7.10 -0.45 -19.72
CA ALA A 322 -6.56 0.76 -20.33
C ALA A 322 -5.74 1.61 -19.33
N ALA A 323 -6.17 1.69 -18.08
CA ALA A 323 -5.41 2.38 -17.04
C ALA A 323 -4.06 1.68 -16.75
N VAL A 324 -4.00 0.35 -16.85
CA VAL A 324 -2.73 -0.41 -16.74
C VAL A 324 -1.78 0.02 -17.86
N GLU A 325 -2.27 0.09 -19.10
CA GLU A 325 -1.45 0.47 -20.26
C GLU A 325 -0.91 1.90 -20.16
N GLU A 326 -1.73 2.84 -19.70
CA GLU A 326 -1.29 4.22 -19.41
C GLU A 326 -0.17 4.23 -18.35
N MET A 327 -0.32 3.45 -17.28
CA MET A 327 0.69 3.35 -16.24
C MET A 327 1.98 2.73 -16.75
N VAL A 328 1.91 1.70 -17.60
CA VAL A 328 3.10 1.07 -18.22
C VAL A 328 3.91 2.10 -19.04
N ALA A 329 3.24 2.87 -19.90
CA ALA A 329 3.91 3.90 -20.69
C ALA A 329 4.58 4.97 -19.80
N LYS A 330 3.87 5.41 -18.75
CA LYS A 330 4.37 6.40 -17.80
C LYS A 330 5.56 5.87 -16.98
N GLN A 331 5.49 4.62 -16.51
CA GLN A 331 6.55 3.96 -15.75
C GLN A 331 7.83 3.86 -16.59
N GLY A 332 7.72 3.46 -17.85
CA GLY A 332 8.85 3.40 -18.78
C GLY A 332 9.53 4.75 -18.97
N ALA A 333 8.74 5.81 -19.21
CA ALA A 333 9.26 7.18 -19.36
C ALA A 333 9.98 7.67 -18.08
N ILE A 334 9.38 7.44 -16.91
CA ILE A 334 9.95 7.80 -15.62
C ILE A 334 11.26 7.04 -15.37
N LEU A 335 11.28 5.72 -15.59
CA LEU A 335 12.47 4.90 -15.37
C LEU A 335 13.63 5.32 -16.28
N ALA A 336 13.35 5.57 -17.56
CA ALA A 336 14.35 6.06 -18.52
C ALA A 336 14.89 7.46 -18.14
N ALA A 337 14.05 8.34 -17.60
CA ALA A 337 14.48 9.66 -17.12
C ALA A 337 15.35 9.56 -15.85
N ALA A 338 14.93 8.73 -14.89
CA ALA A 338 15.64 8.50 -13.65
C ALA A 338 17.02 7.85 -13.87
N ALA A 339 17.12 6.92 -14.82
CA ALA A 339 18.37 6.26 -15.19
C ALA A 339 19.47 7.25 -15.60
N LYS A 340 19.11 8.36 -16.26
CA LYS A 340 20.07 9.40 -16.68
C LYS A 340 20.76 10.09 -15.50
N LEU A 341 20.17 10.05 -14.31
CA LEU A 341 20.75 10.63 -13.10
C LEU A 341 21.88 9.78 -12.51
N VAL A 342 21.84 8.48 -12.74
CA VAL A 342 22.72 7.50 -12.12
C VAL A 342 24.13 7.68 -12.68
N ARG A 343 25.13 7.87 -11.82
CA ARG A 343 26.54 7.91 -12.25
C ARG A 343 27.05 6.52 -12.63
N PRO A 344 28.16 6.38 -13.38
CA PRO A 344 28.84 5.09 -13.52
C PRO A 344 29.18 4.46 -12.16
N GLY A 345 28.89 3.17 -11.99
CA GLY A 345 28.93 2.43 -10.72
C GLY A 345 27.80 2.78 -9.74
N GLY A 346 26.85 3.62 -10.14
CA GLY A 346 25.68 3.97 -9.34
C GLY A 346 24.57 2.92 -9.46
N ARG A 347 23.62 2.94 -8.52
CA ARG A 347 22.51 1.98 -8.47
C ARG A 347 21.17 2.64 -8.75
N LEU A 348 20.35 1.95 -9.52
CA LEU A 348 18.96 2.27 -9.80
C LEU A 348 18.06 1.17 -9.22
N VAL A 349 17.08 1.54 -8.41
CA VAL A 349 16.06 0.62 -7.90
C VAL A 349 14.72 1.04 -8.47
N TYR A 350 14.11 0.17 -9.27
CA TYR A 350 12.73 0.32 -9.72
C TYR A 350 11.83 -0.48 -8.80
N ALA A 351 10.71 0.10 -8.38
CA ALA A 351 9.73 -0.58 -7.54
C ALA A 351 8.30 -0.13 -7.83
N THR A 352 7.35 -1.04 -7.61
CA THR A 352 5.92 -0.74 -7.66
C THR A 352 5.18 -1.46 -6.54
N CYS A 353 3.95 -1.03 -6.27
CA CYS A 353 2.95 -1.81 -5.51
C CYS A 353 1.90 -2.45 -6.43
N SER A 354 2.31 -2.94 -7.60
CA SER A 354 1.46 -3.71 -8.54
C SER A 354 1.77 -5.21 -8.49
N LEU A 355 0.75 -6.01 -8.80
CA LEU A 355 0.84 -7.47 -8.94
C LEU A 355 1.00 -7.89 -10.41
N LEU A 356 0.93 -6.97 -11.37
CA LEU A 356 0.91 -7.29 -12.79
C LEU A 356 2.31 -7.26 -13.38
N ALA A 357 2.71 -8.35 -14.05
CA ALA A 357 3.98 -8.44 -14.80
C ALA A 357 4.18 -7.26 -15.76
N ALA A 358 3.12 -6.74 -16.39
CA ALA A 358 3.20 -5.61 -17.31
C ALA A 358 3.79 -4.34 -16.67
N GLU A 359 3.48 -4.06 -15.40
CA GLU A 359 4.02 -2.92 -14.64
C GLU A 359 5.33 -3.25 -13.91
N ASN A 360 5.74 -4.52 -13.94
CA ASN A 360 6.85 -5.06 -13.19
C ASN A 360 7.95 -5.55 -14.14
N ASP A 361 7.94 -6.82 -14.47
CA ASP A 361 8.91 -7.46 -15.37
C ASP A 361 8.95 -6.81 -16.74
N GLY A 362 7.79 -6.54 -17.34
CA GLY A 362 7.69 -5.92 -18.65
C GLY A 362 8.40 -4.56 -18.71
N ILE A 363 8.35 -3.78 -17.63
CA ILE A 363 9.05 -2.48 -17.53
C ILE A 363 10.57 -2.70 -17.42
N VAL A 364 10.99 -3.60 -16.53
CA VAL A 364 12.42 -3.84 -16.26
C VAL A 364 13.11 -4.48 -17.45
N ASP A 365 12.47 -5.46 -18.09
CA ASP A 365 13.00 -6.17 -19.25
C ASP A 365 13.16 -5.23 -20.44
N ALA A 366 12.13 -4.43 -20.73
CA ALA A 366 12.19 -3.42 -21.79
C ALA A 366 13.27 -2.36 -21.51
N PHE A 367 13.42 -1.94 -20.25
CA PHE A 367 14.46 -1.00 -19.84
C PHE A 367 15.86 -1.58 -20.05
N LEU A 368 16.14 -2.79 -19.55
CA LEU A 368 17.44 -3.43 -19.69
C LEU A 368 17.82 -3.71 -21.16
N ALA A 369 16.85 -4.04 -22.00
CA ALA A 369 17.07 -4.18 -23.43
C ALA A 369 17.45 -2.85 -24.12
N ALA A 370 16.86 -1.74 -23.67
CA ALA A 370 17.12 -0.40 -24.23
C ALA A 370 18.36 0.30 -23.64
N HIS A 371 18.85 -0.14 -22.48
CA HIS A 371 19.92 0.48 -21.71
C HIS A 371 21.04 -0.53 -21.39
N PRO A 372 21.89 -0.88 -22.37
CA PRO A 372 22.97 -1.87 -22.18
C PRO A 372 24.05 -1.42 -21.19
N GLU A 373 24.09 -0.13 -20.83
CA GLU A 373 24.92 0.40 -19.76
C GLU A 373 24.38 0.08 -18.36
N PHE A 374 23.23 -0.60 -18.23
CA PHE A 374 22.72 -1.11 -16.97
C PHE A 374 22.71 -2.62 -16.97
N ARG A 375 23.10 -3.21 -15.83
CA ARG A 375 23.00 -4.65 -15.57
C ARG A 375 22.12 -4.92 -14.35
N PRO A 376 21.36 -6.02 -14.32
CA PRO A 376 20.63 -6.41 -13.12
C PRO A 376 21.60 -6.78 -11.98
N LEU A 377 21.16 -6.53 -10.75
CA LEU A 377 21.76 -7.03 -9.51
C LEU A 377 20.74 -7.88 -8.76
N SER A 378 21.20 -8.96 -8.14
CA SER A 378 20.35 -9.84 -7.35
C SER A 378 19.78 -9.11 -6.13
N ALA A 379 18.44 -9.04 -6.05
CA ALA A 379 17.76 -8.53 -4.86
C ALA A 379 18.09 -9.38 -3.61
N GLN A 380 18.25 -10.70 -3.79
CA GLN A 380 18.63 -11.64 -2.73
C GLN A 380 19.95 -11.22 -2.10
N GLU A 381 21.01 -11.08 -2.92
CA GLU A 381 22.34 -10.75 -2.41
C GLU A 381 22.38 -9.38 -1.73
N VAL A 382 21.58 -8.43 -2.21
CA VAL A 382 21.48 -7.08 -1.63
C VAL A 382 20.83 -7.13 -0.24
N LEU A 383 19.82 -7.96 -0.05
CA LEU A 383 19.11 -8.13 1.21
C LEU A 383 19.89 -9.03 2.20
N ASP A 384 20.49 -10.11 1.75
CA ASP A 384 21.30 -11.03 2.56
C ASP A 384 22.47 -10.32 3.24
N ARG A 385 23.16 -9.43 2.51
CA ARG A 385 24.25 -8.60 3.05
C ARG A 385 23.81 -7.68 4.20
N GLN A 386 22.50 -7.47 4.35
CA GLN A 386 21.89 -6.69 5.42
C GLN A 386 21.19 -7.58 6.48
N GLY A 387 21.37 -8.90 6.40
CA GLY A 387 20.79 -9.86 7.34
C GLY A 387 19.28 -10.09 7.16
N VAL A 388 18.72 -9.77 5.99
CA VAL A 388 17.31 -10.01 5.67
C VAL A 388 17.16 -11.39 5.06
N GLY A 389 16.74 -12.38 5.86
CA GLY A 389 16.49 -13.75 5.41
C GLY A 389 15.15 -13.88 4.70
N LEU A 390 15.09 -13.43 3.44
CA LEU A 390 13.92 -13.53 2.58
C LEU A 390 14.33 -14.08 1.22
N GLU A 391 13.69 -15.15 0.77
CA GLU A 391 13.92 -15.73 -0.57
C GLU A 391 13.26 -14.85 -1.65
N THR A 392 14.06 -14.07 -2.36
CA THR A 392 13.62 -13.18 -3.44
C THR A 392 14.18 -13.58 -4.80
N GLY A 393 15.36 -14.18 -4.86
CA GLY A 393 16.11 -14.36 -6.11
C GLY A 393 16.53 -13.01 -6.72
N GLU A 394 16.50 -12.90 -8.05
CA GLU A 394 16.98 -11.70 -8.76
C GLU A 394 16.12 -10.45 -8.52
N ARG A 395 14.81 -10.61 -8.39
CA ARG A 395 13.83 -9.53 -8.25
C ARG A 395 12.98 -9.76 -7.02
N LEU A 396 12.75 -8.73 -6.22
CA LEU A 396 11.85 -8.83 -5.07
C LEU A 396 10.41 -8.96 -5.56
N ARG A 397 9.70 -10.00 -5.09
CA ARG A 397 8.24 -10.11 -5.17
C ARG A 397 7.66 -10.40 -3.80
N LEU A 398 6.82 -9.49 -3.33
CA LEU A 398 6.04 -9.69 -2.12
C LEU A 398 4.60 -9.93 -2.49
N LEU A 399 3.99 -10.87 -1.77
CA LEU A 399 2.62 -11.32 -1.96
C LEU A 399 1.95 -11.40 -0.59
N PRO A 400 0.76 -10.83 -0.39
CA PRO A 400 0.11 -10.78 0.92
C PRO A 400 -0.10 -12.15 1.59
N HIS A 401 -0.34 -13.20 0.82
CA HIS A 401 -0.61 -14.54 1.34
C HIS A 401 0.66 -15.30 1.76
N VAL A 402 1.82 -14.94 1.21
CA VAL A 402 3.13 -15.54 1.56
C VAL A 402 3.82 -14.71 2.63
N HIS A 403 3.86 -13.39 2.42
CA HIS A 403 4.74 -12.48 3.15
C HIS A 403 4.02 -11.65 4.21
N ASP A 404 2.68 -11.67 4.23
CA ASP A 404 1.86 -10.80 5.07
C ASP A 404 2.21 -9.29 4.98
N THR A 405 2.69 -8.88 3.81
CA THR A 405 2.91 -7.49 3.42
C THR A 405 1.91 -7.11 2.32
N ASP A 406 1.91 -5.85 1.88
CA ASP A 406 1.23 -5.56 0.61
C ASP A 406 2.00 -6.22 -0.55
N GLY A 407 1.34 -6.36 -1.70
CA GLY A 407 1.99 -6.77 -2.93
C GLY A 407 2.99 -5.72 -3.40
N PHE A 408 4.26 -6.10 -3.52
CA PHE A 408 5.33 -5.24 -4.02
C PHE A 408 6.22 -5.97 -5.01
N PHE A 409 6.77 -5.21 -5.94
CA PHE A 409 7.82 -5.64 -6.83
C PHE A 409 9.00 -4.69 -6.74
N ALA A 410 10.23 -5.21 -6.85
CA ALA A 410 11.39 -4.37 -7.13
C ALA A 410 12.50 -5.09 -7.88
N ALA A 411 13.20 -4.32 -8.72
CA ALA A 411 14.40 -4.72 -9.42
C ALA A 411 15.55 -3.76 -9.10
N VAL A 412 16.73 -4.34 -8.86
CA VAL A 412 17.96 -3.58 -8.61
C VAL A 412 18.83 -3.65 -9.85
N MET A 413 19.32 -2.51 -10.28
CA MET A 413 20.20 -2.38 -11.44
C MET A 413 21.40 -1.51 -11.08
N GLU A 414 22.53 -1.78 -11.73
CA GLU A 414 23.75 -0.98 -11.59
C GLU A 414 24.17 -0.48 -12.96
N ARG A 415 24.58 0.80 -13.01
CA ARG A 415 25.16 1.39 -14.22
C ARG A 415 26.62 0.99 -14.31
N VAL A 416 27.03 0.32 -15.39
CA VAL A 416 28.43 -0.09 -15.62
C VAL A 416 29.28 1.01 -16.21
#